data_AF-A0A0J1BC05-F1
#
_entry.id   AF-A0A0J1BC05-F1
#
_cell.length_a   1.000
_cell.length_b   1.000
_cell.length_c   1.000
_cell.angle_alpha   90.00
_cell.angle_beta   90.00
_cell.angle_gamma   90.00
#
_symmetry.space_group_name_H-M   'P 1'
#
loop_
_entity.id
_entity.type
_entity.pdbx_description
1 polymer ?
#
loop_
_entity_poly.entity_id
_entity_poly.type
_entity_poly.pdbx_seq_one_letter_code
_entity_poly.pdbx_strand_id
1 'polypeptide(L)'
;MSVISPSPSTRPAVNPSTSRSRETSPTVASANPQSGFLFSPLIDLIFIANLFWPLLVFVDVFGGTTTHEGLLFWQIYFITAPHRWITIVLVSVDHHKSQDRRWLFAALALAILTVCVGLQVGTGSLLCLGMIDYIWNAWHFSSQHHGIFRIYQRQSSAPSKTKASDPFDRTASSGAGSDHSNPLSQFMQSKGALLQKLFFRGFLLYTIARVAGFGWPEGPFPSFSGVEFLDWGMLLIPAAFAISAMHRFAKLGNQTLASMLYLLSVMSLFAALLLAAHYQNSRLVIQLALASAIFHSMEYMSIVTWSMKKSGAKNANHPLARLSKIWMLFLVMFVLVIGLGNYLLSRGFFEVWVTINLVVAFWHYCFDGLLWKSPKRRVPSPSAGAA
;
A
#
# COMPACT_ATOMS: atom_id res chain seq x y z
N MET A 1 -31.35 30.65 64.61
CA MET A 1 -32.28 30.26 63.53
C MET A 1 -31.71 29.04 62.81
N SER A 2 -32.47 27.96 62.91
CA SER A 2 -32.44 26.65 62.25
C SER A 2 -31.13 26.06 61.68
N VAL A 3 -30.64 25.08 62.45
CA VAL A 3 -29.79 23.95 62.07
C VAL A 3 -30.60 22.98 61.20
N ILE A 4 -30.08 22.57 60.06
CA ILE A 4 -30.63 21.47 59.24
C ILE A 4 -29.57 20.38 59.14
N SER A 5 -29.79 19.30 59.89
CA SER A 5 -29.07 18.03 59.76
C SER A 5 -29.64 17.20 58.61
N PRO A 6 -28.82 16.61 57.73
CA PRO A 6 -29.25 15.53 56.87
C PRO A 6 -29.05 14.15 57.54
N SER A 7 -30.14 13.38 57.53
CA SER A 7 -30.27 12.01 58.05
C SER A 7 -29.48 10.98 57.23
N PRO A 8 -29.04 9.85 57.83
CA PRO A 8 -28.37 8.77 57.14
C PRO A 8 -29.39 7.86 56.42
N SER A 9 -29.39 7.91 55.09
CA SER A 9 -30.19 6.99 54.26
C SER A 9 -29.50 5.64 54.16
N THR A 10 -30.01 4.68 54.92
CA THR A 10 -29.83 3.22 54.77
C THR A 10 -30.11 2.81 53.32
N ARG A 11 -29.09 2.31 52.62
CA ARG A 11 -29.26 1.63 51.33
C ARG A 11 -29.56 0.15 51.57
N PRO A 12 -30.66 -0.41 51.04
CA PRO A 12 -30.91 -1.84 51.09
C PRO A 12 -29.93 -2.58 50.16
N ALA A 13 -29.37 -3.67 50.69
CA ALA A 13 -28.57 -4.62 49.93
C ALA A 13 -29.47 -5.36 48.94
N VAL A 14 -29.43 -4.96 47.67
CA VAL A 14 -30.05 -5.70 46.58
C VAL A 14 -28.96 -6.56 45.94
N ASN A 15 -28.98 -7.84 46.29
CA ASN A 15 -28.39 -8.92 45.50
C ASN A 15 -29.40 -9.33 44.43
N PRO A 16 -29.10 -9.18 43.13
CA PRO A 16 -29.62 -10.06 42.11
C PRO A 16 -28.47 -10.90 41.59
N SER A 17 -28.46 -12.16 42.03
CA SER A 17 -27.81 -13.28 41.35
C SER A 17 -28.49 -13.51 39.99
N THR A 18 -28.29 -12.59 39.05
CA THR A 18 -28.54 -12.86 37.64
C THR A 18 -27.43 -13.77 37.14
N SER A 19 -27.77 -15.03 36.94
CA SER A 19 -27.06 -15.98 36.10
C SER A 19 -26.69 -15.31 34.79
N ARG A 20 -25.46 -14.80 34.74
CA ARG A 20 -24.86 -14.24 33.53
C ARG A 20 -24.64 -15.43 32.61
N SER A 21 -25.61 -15.67 31.73
CA SER A 21 -25.46 -16.56 30.59
C SER A 21 -24.09 -16.28 30.00
N ARG A 22 -23.23 -17.27 30.09
CA ARG A 22 -21.86 -17.26 29.57
C ARG A 22 -22.00 -17.16 28.07
N GLU A 23 -22.23 -15.94 27.60
CA GLU A 23 -22.25 -15.57 26.21
C GLU A 23 -20.88 -15.99 25.71
N THR A 24 -20.88 -17.12 25.00
CA THR A 24 -19.75 -17.66 24.26
C THR A 24 -19.43 -16.61 23.20
N SER A 25 -18.76 -15.55 23.66
CA SER A 25 -18.19 -14.53 22.81
C SER A 25 -17.37 -15.30 21.80
N PRO A 26 -17.72 -15.27 20.50
CA PRO A 26 -16.98 -15.99 19.50
C PRO A 26 -15.54 -15.57 19.64
N THR A 27 -14.68 -16.52 20.00
CA THR A 27 -13.24 -16.32 20.17
C THR A 27 -12.74 -15.66 18.90
N VAL A 28 -12.60 -14.34 18.92
CA VAL A 28 -12.07 -13.58 17.79
C VAL A 28 -10.64 -14.06 17.66
N ALA A 29 -10.40 -14.95 16.70
CA ALA A 29 -9.12 -15.58 16.47
C ALA A 29 -8.05 -14.49 16.42
N SER A 30 -7.28 -14.36 17.50
CA SER A 30 -6.16 -13.45 17.53
C SER A 30 -5.17 -13.97 16.49
N ALA A 31 -5.02 -13.24 15.40
CA ALA A 31 -4.16 -13.59 14.28
C ALA A 31 -2.81 -14.08 14.84
N ASN A 32 -2.50 -15.36 14.58
CA ASN A 32 -1.31 -16.00 15.11
C ASN A 32 -0.09 -15.27 14.52
N PRO A 33 0.75 -14.60 15.35
CA PRO A 33 1.84 -13.76 14.89
C PRO A 33 2.90 -14.53 14.07
N GLN A 34 2.85 -15.86 14.10
CA GLN A 34 3.73 -16.73 13.32
C GLN A 34 3.42 -16.76 11.82
N SER A 35 2.23 -16.35 11.39
CA SER A 35 1.80 -16.53 9.99
C SER A 35 2.45 -15.55 9.01
N GLY A 36 2.99 -14.42 9.49
CA GLY A 36 3.63 -13.39 8.66
C GLY A 36 2.69 -12.60 7.74
N PHE A 37 1.37 -12.77 7.89
CA PHE A 37 0.33 -12.04 7.15
C PHE A 37 -0.12 -10.80 7.94
N LEU A 38 -0.48 -9.73 7.22
CA LEU A 38 -0.94 -8.44 7.74
C LEU A 38 -2.36 -8.49 8.31
N PHE A 39 -3.27 -9.19 7.63
CA PHE A 39 -4.66 -9.39 8.04
C PHE A 39 -4.97 -10.85 8.32
N SER A 40 -5.00 -11.63 7.25
CA SER A 40 -5.25 -13.07 7.25
C SER A 40 -4.66 -13.63 5.96
N PRO A 41 -4.31 -14.94 5.92
CA PRO A 41 -3.74 -15.54 4.71
C PRO A 41 -4.59 -15.29 3.47
N LEU A 42 -5.91 -15.50 3.54
CA LEU A 42 -6.79 -15.33 2.40
C LEU A 42 -6.86 -13.88 1.90
N ILE A 43 -7.02 -12.92 2.81
CA ILE A 43 -7.13 -11.49 2.45
C ILE A 43 -5.83 -11.01 1.84
N ASP A 44 -4.70 -11.33 2.47
CA ASP A 44 -3.40 -10.93 1.97
C ASP A 44 -3.12 -11.58 0.61
N LEU A 45 -3.43 -12.86 0.39
CA LEU A 45 -3.18 -13.53 -0.88
C LEU A 45 -4.01 -12.97 -2.04
N ILE A 46 -5.27 -12.60 -1.76
CA ILE A 46 -6.17 -12.01 -2.77
C ILE A 46 -5.79 -10.55 -3.04
N PHE A 47 -5.75 -9.73 -2.00
CA PHE A 47 -5.73 -8.27 -2.15
C PHE A 47 -4.33 -7.65 -2.10
N ILE A 48 -3.33 -8.35 -1.56
CA ILE A 48 -1.98 -7.80 -1.37
C ILE A 48 -0.93 -8.58 -2.17
N ALA A 49 -0.95 -9.91 -2.14
CA ALA A 49 -0.04 -10.74 -2.93
C ALA A 49 -0.56 -10.97 -4.34
N ASN A 50 -1.83 -10.68 -4.65
CA ASN A 50 -2.36 -10.69 -6.01
C ASN A 50 -2.21 -11.99 -6.78
N LEU A 51 -2.40 -13.14 -6.14
CA LEU A 51 -2.23 -14.40 -6.87
C LEU A 51 -3.28 -14.61 -7.99
N PHE A 52 -4.25 -13.71 -8.11
CA PHE A 52 -5.35 -13.75 -9.07
C PHE A 52 -5.10 -12.92 -10.35
N TRP A 53 -3.98 -12.22 -10.49
CA TRP A 53 -3.71 -11.50 -11.75
C TRP A 53 -3.71 -12.40 -13.00
N PRO A 54 -3.23 -13.66 -12.97
CA PRO A 54 -3.31 -14.51 -14.15
C PRO A 54 -4.76 -14.83 -14.53
N LEU A 55 -5.65 -14.94 -13.56
CA LEU A 55 -7.08 -15.13 -13.79
C LEU A 55 -7.72 -13.89 -14.41
N LEU A 56 -7.34 -12.68 -13.97
CA LEU A 56 -7.80 -11.43 -14.58
C LEU A 56 -7.37 -11.34 -16.05
N VAL A 57 -6.09 -11.64 -16.34
CA VAL A 57 -5.57 -11.66 -17.71
C VAL A 57 -6.29 -12.74 -18.53
N PHE A 58 -6.52 -13.93 -17.97
CA PHE A 58 -7.28 -14.99 -18.63
C PHE A 58 -8.69 -14.52 -19.01
N VAL A 59 -9.45 -13.94 -18.07
CA VAL A 59 -10.79 -13.42 -18.34
C VAL A 59 -10.77 -12.32 -19.41
N ASP A 60 -9.79 -11.43 -19.38
CA ASP A 60 -9.64 -10.36 -20.37
C ASP A 60 -9.29 -10.90 -21.78
N VAL A 61 -8.34 -11.83 -21.87
CA VAL A 61 -7.93 -12.47 -23.13
C VAL A 61 -9.10 -13.21 -23.78
N PHE A 62 -9.79 -14.06 -23.02
CA PHE A 62 -10.85 -14.93 -23.54
C PHE A 62 -12.22 -14.23 -23.61
N GLY A 63 -12.44 -13.16 -22.85
CA GLY A 63 -13.70 -12.42 -22.83
C GLY A 63 -13.92 -11.48 -24.02
N GLY A 64 -12.91 -11.27 -24.87
CA GLY A 64 -13.01 -10.40 -26.05
C GLY A 64 -13.05 -8.90 -25.73
N THR A 65 -13.34 -8.08 -26.74
CA THR A 65 -13.29 -6.60 -26.64
C THR A 65 -14.29 -6.04 -25.64
N THR A 66 -15.52 -6.56 -25.59
CA THR A 66 -16.55 -6.11 -24.65
C THR A 66 -16.12 -6.33 -23.20
N THR A 67 -15.49 -7.47 -22.90
CA THR A 67 -14.97 -7.74 -21.57
C THR A 67 -13.80 -6.83 -21.25
N HIS A 68 -12.89 -6.63 -22.21
CA HIS A 68 -11.76 -5.72 -22.05
C HIS A 68 -12.19 -4.28 -21.73
N GLU A 69 -13.11 -3.72 -22.53
CA GLU A 69 -13.66 -2.38 -22.33
C GLU A 69 -14.40 -2.27 -20.99
N GLY A 70 -15.16 -3.30 -20.63
CA GLY A 70 -15.81 -3.38 -19.33
C GLY A 70 -14.80 -3.36 -18.18
N LEU A 71 -13.76 -4.19 -18.23
CA LEU A 71 -12.72 -4.24 -17.20
C LEU A 71 -11.93 -2.92 -17.12
N LEU A 72 -11.61 -2.31 -18.26
CA LEU A 72 -10.96 -1.00 -18.34
C LEU A 72 -11.82 0.09 -17.73
N PHE A 73 -13.12 0.12 -18.06
CA PHE A 73 -14.09 1.01 -17.43
C PHE A 73 -14.10 0.82 -15.91
N TRP A 74 -14.23 -0.42 -15.42
CA TRP A 74 -14.21 -0.72 -13.99
C TRP A 74 -12.88 -0.32 -13.33
N GLN A 75 -11.74 -0.60 -13.97
CA GLN A 75 -10.44 -0.26 -13.42
C GLN A 75 -10.22 1.26 -13.32
N ILE A 76 -10.56 2.02 -14.36
CA ILE A 76 -10.39 3.48 -14.34
C ILE A 76 -11.34 4.09 -13.32
N TYR A 77 -12.63 3.78 -13.40
CA TYR A 77 -13.68 4.48 -12.66
C TYR A 77 -13.99 3.90 -11.28
N PHE A 78 -13.61 2.66 -10.96
CA PHE A 78 -13.97 2.07 -9.66
C PHE A 78 -12.76 1.66 -8.83
N ILE A 79 -11.56 1.70 -9.40
CA ILE A 79 -10.36 1.20 -8.73
C ILE A 79 -9.26 2.27 -8.72
N THR A 80 -8.89 2.80 -9.87
CA THR A 80 -7.72 3.67 -10.03
C THR A 80 -8.02 5.12 -9.70
N ALA A 81 -9.07 5.70 -10.27
CA ALA A 81 -9.43 7.06 -9.91
C ALA A 81 -9.90 7.13 -8.43
N PRO A 82 -10.79 6.25 -7.93
CA PRO A 82 -11.20 6.23 -6.52
C PRO A 82 -10.06 6.28 -5.52
N HIS A 83 -9.03 5.44 -5.65
CA HIS A 83 -8.01 5.35 -4.61
C HIS A 83 -7.33 6.70 -4.34
N ARG A 84 -7.06 7.51 -5.40
CA ARG A 84 -6.41 8.82 -5.27
C ARG A 84 -7.25 9.76 -4.38
N TRP A 85 -8.55 9.78 -4.64
CA TRP A 85 -9.51 10.60 -3.92
C TRP A 85 -9.77 10.08 -2.49
N ILE A 86 -9.85 8.75 -2.31
CA ILE A 86 -10.05 8.13 -0.99
C ILE A 86 -8.91 8.51 -0.05
N THR A 87 -7.66 8.47 -0.51
CA THR A 87 -6.50 8.86 0.30
C THR A 87 -6.65 10.25 0.87
N ILE A 88 -7.07 11.21 0.04
CA ILE A 88 -7.25 12.61 0.45
C ILE A 88 -8.29 12.68 1.58
N VAL A 89 -9.42 12.00 1.41
CA VAL A 89 -10.50 11.98 2.40
C VAL A 89 -10.03 11.29 3.70
N LEU A 90 -9.44 10.11 3.60
CA LEU A 90 -9.00 9.34 4.77
C LEU A 90 -7.96 10.11 5.59
N VAL A 91 -6.99 10.75 4.95
CA VAL A 91 -5.96 11.53 5.64
C VAL A 91 -6.54 12.82 6.23
N SER A 92 -7.49 13.46 5.54
CA SER A 92 -8.17 14.66 6.06
C SER A 92 -9.02 14.35 7.29
N VAL A 93 -9.69 13.19 7.31
CA VAL A 93 -10.56 12.74 8.40
C VAL A 93 -9.79 12.14 9.59
N ASP A 94 -8.55 11.65 9.40
CA ASP A 94 -7.70 11.17 10.51
C ASP A 94 -7.22 12.33 11.39
N HIS A 95 -8.11 12.76 12.29
CA HIS A 95 -8.02 13.97 13.10
C HIS A 95 -6.73 14.04 13.92
N HIS A 96 -6.23 12.89 14.39
CA HIS A 96 -5.04 12.84 15.24
C HIS A 96 -3.74 13.12 14.47
N LYS A 97 -3.70 12.81 13.17
CA LYS A 97 -2.53 13.12 12.33
C LYS A 97 -2.68 14.46 11.62
N SER A 98 -3.90 14.89 11.34
CA SER A 98 -4.17 16.11 10.58
C SER A 98 -4.16 17.38 11.43
N GLN A 99 -4.46 17.32 12.73
CA GLN A 99 -4.51 18.52 13.58
C GLN A 99 -3.21 19.32 13.57
N ASP A 100 -2.06 18.67 13.71
CA ASP A 100 -0.75 19.34 13.76
C ASP A 100 -0.29 19.88 12.39
N ARG A 101 -0.93 19.45 11.29
CA ARG A 101 -0.45 19.72 9.91
C ARG A 101 -1.52 20.24 8.96
N ARG A 102 -2.73 20.56 9.45
CA ARG A 102 -3.87 21.02 8.62
C ARG A 102 -3.52 22.21 7.72
N TRP A 103 -2.76 23.17 8.24
CA TRP A 103 -2.33 24.34 7.48
C TRP A 103 -1.32 23.99 6.39
N LEU A 104 -0.40 23.07 6.66
CA LEU A 104 0.51 22.55 5.64
C LEU A 104 -0.27 21.87 4.52
N PHE A 105 -1.30 21.09 4.85
CA PHE A 105 -2.14 20.44 3.86
C PHE A 105 -2.92 21.44 2.99
N ALA A 106 -3.56 22.42 3.61
CA ALA A 106 -4.29 23.46 2.89
C ALA A 106 -3.35 24.30 2.01
N ALA A 107 -2.19 24.69 2.54
CA ALA A 107 -1.19 25.45 1.77
C ALA A 107 -0.67 24.66 0.57
N LEU A 108 -0.41 23.36 0.74
CA LEU A 108 0.05 22.50 -0.35
C LEU A 108 -1.02 22.29 -1.41
N ALA A 109 -2.28 22.09 -1.00
CA ALA A 109 -3.41 21.98 -1.91
C ALA A 109 -3.58 23.26 -2.74
N LEU A 110 -3.52 24.43 -2.08
CA LEU A 110 -3.61 25.72 -2.74
C LEU A 110 -2.43 25.95 -3.70
N ALA A 111 -1.22 25.58 -3.30
CA ALA A 111 -0.04 25.70 -4.15
C ALA A 111 -0.16 24.82 -5.41
N ILE A 112 -0.56 23.55 -5.26
CA ILE A 112 -0.79 22.64 -6.39
C ILE A 112 -1.85 23.20 -7.34
N LEU A 113 -3.00 23.63 -6.78
CA LEU A 113 -4.08 24.23 -7.56
C LEU A 113 -3.59 25.46 -8.34
N THR A 114 -2.85 26.35 -7.68
CA THR A 114 -2.31 27.58 -8.28
C THR A 114 -1.35 27.25 -9.42
N VAL A 115 -0.47 26.26 -9.25
CA VAL A 115 0.47 25.83 -10.30
C VAL A 115 -0.27 25.21 -11.49
N CYS A 116 -1.23 24.31 -11.25
CA CYS A 116 -1.99 23.65 -12.31
C CYS A 116 -2.82 24.66 -13.13
N VAL A 117 -3.57 25.53 -12.45
CA VAL A 117 -4.40 26.55 -13.12
C VAL A 117 -3.52 27.60 -13.79
N GLY A 118 -2.46 28.07 -13.12
CA GLY A 118 -1.53 29.05 -13.67
C GLY A 118 -0.83 28.56 -14.94
N LEU A 119 -0.39 27.29 -14.96
CA LEU A 119 0.18 26.69 -16.16
C LEU A 119 -0.86 26.50 -17.26
N GLN A 120 -2.07 26.01 -16.94
CA GLN A 120 -3.13 25.88 -17.94
C GLN A 120 -3.47 27.22 -18.60
N VAL A 121 -3.66 28.27 -17.81
CA VAL A 121 -3.99 29.60 -18.31
C VAL A 121 -2.82 30.23 -19.06
N GLY A 122 -1.58 30.02 -18.59
CA GLY A 122 -0.38 30.62 -19.17
C GLY A 122 0.11 29.98 -20.47
N THR A 123 0.00 28.65 -20.60
CA THR A 123 0.53 27.91 -21.75
C THR A 123 -0.55 27.33 -22.67
N GLY A 124 -1.81 27.30 -22.21
CA GLY A 124 -2.90 26.59 -22.89
C GLY A 124 -2.74 25.06 -22.90
N SER A 125 -1.79 24.51 -22.13
CA SER A 125 -1.50 23.08 -22.16
C SER A 125 -1.03 22.54 -20.81
N LEU A 126 -1.57 21.38 -20.45
CA LEU A 126 -1.19 20.62 -19.25
C LEU A 126 -0.19 19.50 -19.54
N LEU A 127 0.32 19.39 -20.77
CA LEU A 127 1.14 18.26 -21.21
C LEU A 127 2.40 18.09 -20.34
N CYS A 128 3.09 19.18 -20.01
CA CYS A 128 4.28 19.13 -19.14
C CYS A 128 3.95 18.57 -17.75
N LEU A 129 2.84 19.03 -17.15
CA LEU A 129 2.36 18.50 -15.86
C LEU A 129 1.93 17.03 -15.98
N GLY A 130 1.29 16.65 -17.07
CA GLY A 130 0.95 15.25 -17.37
C GLY A 130 2.18 14.36 -17.50
N MET A 131 3.26 14.85 -18.11
CA MET A 131 4.53 14.11 -18.18
C MET A 131 5.16 13.95 -16.80
N ILE A 132 5.14 15.00 -15.97
CA ILE A 132 5.62 14.93 -14.59
C ILE A 132 4.77 13.94 -13.78
N ASP A 133 3.44 14.01 -13.90
CA ASP A 133 2.50 13.07 -13.27
C ASP A 133 2.83 11.64 -13.67
N TYR A 134 3.04 11.39 -14.96
CA TYR A 134 3.40 10.07 -15.47
C TYR A 134 4.69 9.51 -14.85
N ILE A 135 5.78 10.30 -14.86
CA ILE A 135 7.07 9.91 -14.28
C ILE A 135 6.93 9.66 -12.77
N TRP A 136 6.21 10.56 -12.10
CA TRP A 136 5.99 10.44 -10.66
C TRP A 136 5.15 9.21 -10.33
N ASN A 137 4.13 8.92 -11.12
CA ASN A 137 3.28 7.74 -10.96
C ASN A 137 4.11 6.46 -11.06
N ALA A 138 5.01 6.36 -12.05
CA ALA A 138 5.91 5.22 -12.18
C ALA A 138 6.85 5.06 -10.97
N TRP A 139 7.41 6.18 -10.48
CA TRP A 139 8.23 6.18 -9.27
C TRP A 139 7.44 5.80 -8.02
N HIS A 140 6.23 6.32 -7.88
CA HIS A 140 5.32 6.02 -6.78
C HIS A 140 4.98 4.53 -6.77
N PHE A 141 4.58 3.98 -7.92
CA PHE A 141 4.25 2.57 -8.13
C PHE A 141 5.39 1.64 -7.70
N SER A 142 6.60 1.87 -8.24
CA SER A 142 7.78 1.08 -7.88
C SER A 142 8.18 1.24 -6.40
N SER A 143 7.99 2.44 -5.86
CA SER A 143 8.30 2.74 -4.46
C SER A 143 7.36 2.04 -3.49
N GLN A 144 6.08 1.97 -3.80
CA GLN A 144 5.03 1.32 -3.02
C GLN A 144 5.26 -0.18 -2.94
N HIS A 145 5.41 -0.86 -4.08
CA HIS A 145 5.58 -2.32 -4.06
C HIS A 145 6.83 -2.75 -3.30
N HIS A 146 7.93 -2.00 -3.42
CA HIS A 146 9.12 -2.24 -2.62
C HIS A 146 8.86 -1.96 -1.12
N GLY A 147 8.09 -0.91 -0.80
CA GLY A 147 7.71 -0.58 0.58
C GLY A 147 6.92 -1.70 1.24
N ILE A 148 5.95 -2.28 0.53
CA ILE A 148 5.09 -3.36 1.02
C ILE A 148 5.87 -4.66 1.15
N PHE A 149 6.72 -4.97 0.17
CA PHE A 149 7.67 -6.07 0.29
C PHE A 149 8.51 -5.97 1.57
N ARG A 150 9.00 -4.77 1.89
CA ARG A 150 9.77 -4.51 3.13
C ARG A 150 8.92 -4.67 4.39
N ILE A 151 7.62 -4.42 4.35
CA ILE A 151 6.71 -4.68 5.48
C ILE A 151 6.67 -6.18 5.75
N TYR A 152 6.44 -7.00 4.72
CA TYR A 152 6.44 -8.47 4.86
C TYR A 152 7.79 -9.03 5.35
N GLN A 153 8.90 -8.55 4.81
CA GLN A 153 10.24 -8.95 5.28
C GLN A 153 10.46 -8.62 6.76
N ARG A 154 10.00 -7.45 7.23
CA ARG A 154 10.17 -7.08 8.65
C ARG A 154 9.35 -7.97 9.58
N GLN A 155 8.22 -8.47 9.12
CA GLN A 155 7.42 -9.42 9.89
C GLN A 155 8.09 -10.80 9.97
N SER A 156 8.80 -11.23 8.93
CA SER A 156 9.56 -12.48 8.97
C SER A 156 10.77 -12.43 9.89
N SER A 157 11.37 -11.24 10.09
CA SER A 157 12.51 -11.04 10.99
C SER A 157 12.11 -10.72 12.44
N ALA A 158 10.82 -10.58 12.76
CA ALA A 158 10.41 -10.37 14.14
C ALA A 158 10.74 -11.67 14.92
N PRO A 159 11.61 -11.62 15.94
CA PRO A 159 11.94 -12.82 16.70
C PRO A 159 10.63 -13.40 17.22
N SER A 160 10.38 -14.65 16.84
CA SER A 160 9.39 -15.48 17.49
C SER A 160 9.61 -15.30 18.99
N LYS A 161 8.70 -14.61 19.66
CA LYS A 161 8.57 -14.69 21.12
C LYS A 161 8.10 -16.11 21.42
N THR A 162 8.97 -17.07 21.16
CA THR A 162 8.78 -18.46 21.51
C THR A 162 8.82 -18.46 23.02
N LYS A 163 7.64 -18.78 23.58
CA LYS A 163 7.36 -19.32 24.91
C LYS A 163 8.12 -18.67 26.06
N ALA A 164 7.34 -18.08 26.97
CA ALA A 164 7.71 -17.83 28.35
C ALA A 164 8.80 -18.82 28.78
N SER A 165 10.00 -18.28 28.98
CA SER A 165 11.04 -18.93 29.75
C SER A 165 10.37 -19.59 30.93
N ASP A 166 10.60 -20.88 31.07
CA ASP A 166 10.38 -21.57 32.33
C ASP A 166 10.93 -20.66 33.44
N PRO A 167 10.11 -20.23 34.43
CA PRO A 167 10.57 -19.32 35.49
C PRO A 167 11.72 -19.90 36.33
N PHE A 168 12.12 -21.15 36.09
CA PHE A 168 13.19 -21.86 36.77
C PHE A 168 14.52 -21.96 36.01
N ASP A 169 14.65 -21.44 34.78
CA ASP A 169 15.94 -21.40 34.07
C ASP A 169 16.80 -20.20 34.54
N ARG A 170 17.11 -20.19 35.84
CA ARG A 170 17.79 -19.11 36.57
C ARG A 170 19.27 -19.37 36.86
N THR A 171 19.91 -20.30 36.18
CA THR A 171 21.32 -20.61 36.40
C THR A 171 22.21 -20.06 35.30
N ALA A 172 22.80 -18.90 35.62
CA ALA A 172 24.16 -18.51 35.25
C ALA A 172 24.52 -18.40 33.75
N SER A 173 24.41 -17.17 33.23
CA SER A 173 25.48 -16.64 32.36
C SER A 173 25.48 -15.10 32.41
N SER A 174 26.09 -14.55 33.45
CA SER A 174 26.58 -13.18 33.51
C SER A 174 27.82 -13.02 32.63
N GLY A 175 27.69 -13.33 31.34
CA GLY A 175 28.72 -13.10 30.34
C GLY A 175 28.48 -11.74 29.71
N ALA A 176 29.27 -10.74 30.11
CA ALA A 176 29.45 -9.50 29.38
C ALA A 176 30.10 -9.79 28.02
N GLY A 177 29.33 -10.37 27.09
CA GLY A 177 29.74 -10.62 25.72
C GLY A 177 29.70 -9.31 24.97
N SER A 178 30.87 -8.73 24.73
CA SER A 178 31.08 -7.69 23.73
C SER A 178 30.62 -8.23 22.37
N ASP A 179 29.40 -7.86 21.99
CA ASP A 179 28.81 -8.16 20.70
C ASP A 179 29.55 -7.32 19.63
N HIS A 180 30.81 -7.71 19.34
CA HIS A 180 31.59 -7.19 18.22
C HIS A 180 30.99 -7.77 16.93
N SER A 181 29.80 -7.29 16.57
CA SER A 181 29.28 -7.47 15.23
C SER A 181 30.30 -6.88 14.25
N ASN A 182 31.00 -7.76 13.53
CA ASN A 182 32.05 -7.39 12.58
C ASN A 182 31.58 -6.22 11.68
N PRO A 183 32.28 -5.08 11.60
CA PRO A 183 31.83 -3.91 10.86
C PRO A 183 31.58 -4.22 9.37
N LEU A 184 32.27 -5.23 8.83
CA LEU A 184 32.07 -5.74 7.49
C LEU A 184 30.67 -6.36 7.27
N SER A 185 30.14 -7.10 8.26
CA SER A 185 28.81 -7.72 8.14
C SER A 185 27.71 -6.66 8.18
N GLN A 186 27.87 -5.64 9.02
CA GLN A 186 26.96 -4.49 9.10
C GLN A 186 27.00 -3.67 7.80
N PHE A 187 28.18 -3.47 7.23
CA PHE A 187 28.35 -2.81 5.94
C PHE A 187 27.69 -3.60 4.80
N MET A 188 27.92 -4.91 4.72
CA MET A 188 27.29 -5.78 3.72
C MET A 188 25.77 -5.83 3.85
N GLN A 189 25.23 -5.83 5.07
CA GLN A 189 23.78 -5.75 5.30
C GLN A 189 23.21 -4.40 4.84
N SER A 190 23.89 -3.29 5.13
CA SER A 190 23.44 -1.95 4.74
C SER A 190 23.45 -1.75 3.22
N LYS A 191 24.54 -2.15 2.56
CA LYS A 191 24.68 -2.07 1.09
C LYS A 191 23.76 -3.04 0.38
N GLY A 192 23.57 -4.25 0.92
CA GLY A 192 22.63 -5.23 0.39
C GLY A 192 21.19 -4.70 0.32
N ALA A 193 20.74 -3.98 1.36
CA ALA A 193 19.42 -3.38 1.37
C ALA A 193 19.26 -2.26 0.33
N LEU A 194 20.31 -1.46 0.09
CA LEU A 194 20.29 -0.39 -0.92
C LEU A 194 20.29 -0.97 -2.33
N LEU A 195 21.15 -1.95 -2.60
CA LEU A 195 21.21 -2.64 -3.89
C LEU A 195 19.88 -3.35 -4.20
N GLN A 196 19.31 -4.06 -3.23
CA GLN A 196 17.99 -4.67 -3.38
C GLN A 196 16.92 -3.64 -3.76
N LYS A 197 16.90 -2.50 -3.09
CA LYS A 197 15.97 -1.40 -3.41
C LYS A 197 16.20 -0.87 -4.82
N LEU A 198 17.45 -0.64 -5.20
CA LEU A 198 17.82 -0.11 -6.51
C LEU A 198 17.40 -1.07 -7.63
N PHE A 199 17.76 -2.35 -7.54
CA PHE A 199 17.41 -3.34 -8.55
C PHE A 199 15.90 -3.58 -8.64
N PHE A 200 15.22 -3.70 -7.50
CA PHE A 200 13.76 -3.89 -7.48
C PHE A 200 13.05 -2.71 -8.18
N ARG A 201 13.39 -1.47 -7.78
CA ARG A 201 12.74 -0.28 -8.35
C ARG A 201 13.17 -0.03 -9.79
N GLY A 202 14.45 -0.21 -10.09
CA GLY A 202 15.01 -0.06 -11.43
C GLY A 202 14.33 -1.00 -12.43
N PHE A 203 14.14 -2.27 -12.05
CA PHE A 203 13.38 -3.23 -12.87
C PHE A 203 11.93 -2.77 -13.12
N LEU A 204 11.19 -2.43 -12.06
CA LEU A 204 9.80 -1.96 -12.22
C LEU A 204 9.71 -0.70 -13.09
N LEU A 205 10.58 0.29 -12.86
CA LEU A 205 10.63 1.53 -13.64
C LEU A 205 10.97 1.27 -15.11
N TYR A 206 11.93 0.37 -15.36
CA TYR A 206 12.29 -0.05 -16.72
C TYR A 206 11.10 -0.69 -17.42
N THR A 207 10.42 -1.64 -16.79
CA THR A 207 9.22 -2.28 -17.35
C THR A 207 8.11 -1.25 -17.62
N ILE A 208 7.87 -0.30 -16.70
CA ILE A 208 6.86 0.76 -16.93
C ILE A 208 7.23 1.61 -18.15
N ALA A 209 8.50 2.00 -18.29
CA ALA A 209 8.97 2.73 -19.46
C ALA A 209 8.79 1.92 -20.75
N ARG A 210 9.12 0.61 -20.74
CA ARG A 210 8.89 -0.29 -21.89
C ARG A 210 7.42 -0.41 -22.25
N VAL A 211 6.53 -0.51 -21.26
CA VAL A 211 5.07 -0.50 -21.45
C VAL A 211 4.57 0.84 -22.01
N ALA A 212 5.24 1.94 -21.68
CA ALA A 212 4.98 3.28 -22.23
C ALA A 212 5.37 3.46 -23.70
N GLY A 213 5.95 2.43 -24.33
CA GLY A 213 6.45 2.51 -25.70
C GLY A 213 7.93 2.87 -25.83
N PHE A 214 8.71 2.92 -24.73
CA PHE A 214 10.17 3.11 -24.84
C PHE A 214 10.78 1.97 -25.65
N GLY A 215 11.42 2.25 -26.79
CA GLY A 215 12.03 1.24 -27.66
C GLY A 215 11.04 0.47 -28.56
N TRP A 216 9.79 0.92 -28.69
CA TRP A 216 8.84 0.37 -29.66
C TRP A 216 9.07 1.04 -31.02
N PRO A 217 8.96 0.30 -32.14
CA PRO A 217 9.04 0.89 -33.49
C PRO A 217 7.97 1.97 -33.71
N GLU A 218 6.75 1.72 -33.24
CA GLU A 218 5.60 2.63 -33.32
C GLU A 218 5.41 3.46 -32.03
N GLY A 219 6.42 3.49 -31.16
CA GLY A 219 6.36 4.18 -29.89
C GLY A 219 6.47 5.70 -30.02
N PRO A 220 6.10 6.45 -28.96
CA PRO A 220 6.30 7.90 -28.93
C PRO A 220 7.78 8.31 -28.81
N PHE A 221 8.68 7.35 -28.61
CA PHE A 221 10.11 7.55 -28.46
C PHE A 221 10.87 6.92 -29.63
N PRO A 222 12.02 7.47 -30.06
CA PRO A 222 12.86 6.84 -31.06
C PRO A 222 13.22 5.41 -30.68
N SER A 223 13.21 4.50 -31.65
CA SER A 223 13.70 3.14 -31.45
C SER A 223 15.22 3.16 -31.29
N PHE A 224 15.72 2.41 -30.30
CA PHE A 224 17.15 2.24 -30.07
C PHE A 224 17.52 0.78 -30.32
N SER A 225 18.58 0.56 -31.10
CA SER A 225 19.13 -0.79 -31.26
C SER A 225 19.65 -1.31 -29.92
N GLY A 226 19.36 -2.58 -29.62
CA GLY A 226 19.84 -3.24 -28.41
C GLY A 226 18.93 -3.18 -27.18
N VAL A 227 17.75 -2.54 -27.26
CA VAL A 227 16.73 -2.62 -26.20
C VAL A 227 16.32 -4.07 -25.93
N GLU A 228 16.30 -4.92 -26.96
CA GLU A 228 16.02 -6.35 -26.84
C GLU A 228 17.03 -7.08 -25.93
N PHE A 229 18.32 -6.79 -26.06
CA PHE A 229 19.35 -7.35 -25.17
C PHE A 229 19.19 -6.85 -23.74
N LEU A 230 18.79 -5.58 -23.59
CA LEU A 230 18.53 -5.00 -22.27
C LEU A 230 17.31 -5.63 -21.60
N ASP A 231 16.24 -5.95 -22.35
CA ASP A 231 15.06 -6.66 -21.83
C ASP A 231 15.47 -8.00 -21.20
N TRP A 232 16.30 -8.80 -21.90
CA TRP A 232 16.82 -10.06 -21.38
C TRP A 232 17.71 -9.87 -20.13
N GLY A 233 18.58 -8.86 -20.13
CA GLY A 233 19.39 -8.51 -18.96
C GLY A 233 18.53 -8.11 -17.76
N MET A 234 17.46 -7.35 -18.00
CA MET A 234 16.51 -6.91 -16.96
C MET A 234 15.68 -8.06 -16.40
N LEU A 235 15.39 -9.10 -17.18
CA LEU A 235 14.70 -10.32 -16.71
C LEU A 235 15.54 -11.16 -15.73
N LEU A 236 16.86 -11.00 -15.69
CA LEU A 236 17.70 -11.65 -14.68
C LEU A 236 17.41 -11.16 -13.27
N ILE A 237 16.96 -9.91 -13.12
CA ILE A 237 16.63 -9.30 -11.81
C ILE A 237 15.45 -10.01 -11.12
N PRO A 238 14.24 -10.09 -11.71
CA PRO A 238 13.12 -10.79 -11.08
C PRO A 238 13.41 -12.28 -10.87
N ALA A 239 14.14 -12.94 -11.78
CA ALA A 239 14.56 -14.33 -11.63
C ALA A 239 15.46 -14.52 -10.40
N ALA A 240 16.47 -13.66 -10.21
CA ALA A 240 17.34 -13.70 -9.04
C ALA A 240 16.57 -13.45 -7.73
N PHE A 241 15.60 -12.52 -7.72
CA PHE A 241 14.74 -12.29 -6.57
C PHE A 241 13.86 -13.50 -6.25
N ALA A 242 13.24 -14.11 -7.27
CA ALA A 242 12.40 -15.30 -7.12
C ALA A 242 13.20 -16.49 -6.56
N ILE A 243 14.35 -16.80 -7.16
CA ILE A 243 15.23 -17.89 -6.72
C ILE A 243 15.72 -17.65 -5.30
N SER A 244 16.17 -16.42 -4.98
CA SER A 244 16.63 -16.09 -3.63
C SER A 244 15.51 -16.24 -2.60
N ALA A 245 14.29 -15.82 -2.92
CA ALA A 245 13.14 -15.94 -2.03
C ALA A 245 12.73 -17.40 -1.79
N MET A 246 12.67 -18.20 -2.84
CA MET A 246 12.40 -19.64 -2.73
C MET A 246 13.48 -20.35 -1.92
N HIS A 247 14.76 -20.02 -2.15
CA HIS A 247 15.88 -20.58 -1.40
C HIS A 247 15.83 -20.21 0.10
N ARG A 248 15.56 -18.94 0.42
CA ARG A 248 15.42 -18.46 1.81
C ARG A 248 14.24 -19.11 2.53
N PHE A 249 13.12 -19.30 1.84
CA PHE A 249 11.95 -19.99 2.37
C PHE A 249 12.25 -21.48 2.62
N ALA A 250 12.79 -22.18 1.61
CA ALA A 250 12.98 -23.63 1.66
C ALA A 250 14.14 -24.08 2.56
N LYS A 251 15.29 -23.37 2.55
CA LYS A 251 16.49 -23.82 3.26
C LYS A 251 16.79 -23.05 4.54
N LEU A 252 16.52 -21.75 4.58
CA LEU A 252 16.97 -20.90 5.68
C LEU A 252 15.88 -20.66 6.74
N GLY A 253 14.59 -20.87 6.42
CA GLY A 253 13.47 -20.57 7.32
C GLY A 253 13.32 -19.09 7.67
N ASN A 254 14.14 -18.21 7.09
CA ASN A 254 14.23 -16.78 7.43
C ASN A 254 13.22 -15.91 6.67
N GLN A 255 12.36 -16.53 5.85
CA GLN A 255 11.36 -15.85 5.04
C GLN A 255 9.99 -16.48 5.27
N THR A 256 8.99 -15.64 5.52
CA THR A 256 7.58 -16.08 5.64
C THR A 256 7.00 -16.40 4.27
N LEU A 257 6.04 -17.33 4.23
CA LEU A 257 5.27 -17.66 3.02
C LEU A 257 4.65 -16.42 2.36
N ALA A 258 4.05 -15.53 3.16
CA ALA A 258 3.43 -14.29 2.68
C ALA A 258 4.43 -13.40 1.89
N SER A 259 5.60 -13.14 2.47
CA SER A 259 6.67 -12.37 1.82
C SER A 259 7.17 -13.00 0.52
N MET A 260 7.26 -14.34 0.47
CA MET A 260 7.69 -15.05 -0.74
C MET A 260 6.64 -14.94 -1.84
N LEU A 261 5.39 -15.27 -1.53
CA LEU A 261 4.29 -15.25 -2.50
C LEU A 261 4.04 -13.84 -3.05
N TYR A 262 4.08 -12.83 -2.18
CA TYR A 262 4.01 -11.43 -2.61
C TYR A 262 5.11 -11.09 -3.63
N LEU A 263 6.36 -11.41 -3.31
CA LEU A 263 7.49 -11.11 -4.20
C LEU A 263 7.37 -11.84 -5.53
N LEU A 264 7.06 -13.14 -5.50
CA LEU A 264 6.89 -13.95 -6.71
C LEU A 264 5.78 -13.40 -7.60
N SER A 265 4.67 -12.97 -7.02
CA SER A 265 3.55 -12.40 -7.77
C SER A 265 3.92 -11.09 -8.45
N VAL A 266 4.50 -10.13 -7.72
CA VAL A 266 4.91 -8.84 -8.29
C VAL A 266 5.98 -9.04 -9.37
N MET A 267 7.00 -9.87 -9.10
CA MET A 267 8.08 -10.12 -10.06
C MET A 267 7.58 -10.84 -11.32
N SER A 268 6.66 -11.81 -11.18
CA SER A 268 6.11 -12.54 -12.34
C SER A 268 5.19 -11.67 -13.20
N LEU A 269 4.34 -10.84 -12.59
CA LEU A 269 3.50 -9.88 -13.32
C LEU A 269 4.35 -8.89 -14.14
N PHE A 270 5.40 -8.32 -13.52
CA PHE A 270 6.28 -7.37 -14.20
C PHE A 270 7.20 -8.03 -15.23
N ALA A 271 7.61 -9.29 -15.02
CA ALA A 271 8.31 -10.05 -16.03
C ALA A 271 7.40 -10.35 -17.23
N ALA A 272 6.14 -10.70 -17.01
CA ALA A 272 5.15 -10.89 -18.06
C ALA A 272 4.90 -9.60 -18.85
N LEU A 273 4.79 -8.45 -18.18
CA LEU A 273 4.68 -7.13 -18.82
C LEU A 273 5.89 -6.84 -19.72
N LEU A 274 7.09 -7.11 -19.21
CA LEU A 274 8.31 -6.88 -19.97
C LEU A 274 8.39 -7.81 -21.19
N LEU A 275 8.05 -9.09 -21.04
CA LEU A 275 7.99 -10.04 -22.15
C LEU A 275 6.94 -9.63 -23.19
N ALA A 276 5.76 -9.18 -22.76
CA ALA A 276 4.73 -8.70 -23.67
C ALA A 276 5.20 -7.47 -24.47
N ALA A 277 5.90 -6.53 -23.81
CA ALA A 277 6.49 -5.36 -24.47
C ALA A 277 7.69 -5.72 -25.37
N HIS A 278 8.47 -6.73 -25.00
CA HIS A 278 9.58 -7.26 -25.80
C HIS A 278 9.08 -7.82 -27.13
N TYR A 279 8.03 -8.66 -27.08
CA TYR A 279 7.37 -9.21 -28.27
C TYR A 279 6.38 -8.24 -28.93
N GLN A 280 6.35 -6.97 -28.50
CA GLN A 280 5.48 -5.92 -29.05
C GLN A 280 4.00 -6.33 -29.13
N ASN A 281 3.53 -7.14 -28.18
CA ASN A 281 2.15 -7.57 -28.13
C ASN A 281 1.32 -6.51 -27.42
N SER A 282 0.92 -5.47 -28.15
CA SER A 282 0.15 -4.33 -27.63
C SER A 282 -1.06 -4.73 -26.82
N ARG A 283 -1.80 -5.75 -27.30
CA ARG A 283 -2.98 -6.26 -26.59
C ARG A 283 -2.60 -6.81 -25.23
N LEU A 284 -1.64 -7.73 -25.17
CA LEU A 284 -1.23 -8.35 -23.91
C LEU A 284 -0.61 -7.32 -22.94
N VAL A 285 0.13 -6.33 -23.46
CA VAL A 285 0.67 -5.21 -22.66
C VAL A 285 -0.45 -4.44 -21.97
N ILE A 286 -1.50 -4.06 -22.70
CA ILE A 286 -2.65 -3.33 -22.13
C ILE A 286 -3.37 -4.19 -21.08
N GLN A 287 -3.60 -5.48 -21.36
CA GLN A 287 -4.29 -6.41 -20.44
C GLN A 287 -3.49 -6.65 -19.15
N LEU A 288 -2.18 -6.81 -19.25
CA LEU A 288 -1.31 -6.93 -18.08
C LEU A 288 -1.19 -5.60 -17.32
N ALA A 289 -1.16 -4.46 -18.02
CA ALA A 289 -1.11 -3.15 -17.39
C ALA A 289 -2.41 -2.86 -16.62
N LEU A 290 -3.56 -3.26 -17.18
CA LEU A 290 -4.86 -3.25 -16.54
C LEU A 290 -4.83 -4.08 -15.25
N ALA A 291 -4.39 -5.34 -15.32
CA ALA A 291 -4.27 -6.22 -14.15
C ALA A 291 -3.35 -5.62 -13.07
N SER A 292 -2.24 -5.00 -13.49
CA SER A 292 -1.28 -4.31 -12.61
C SER A 292 -1.90 -3.09 -11.92
N ALA A 293 -2.68 -2.28 -12.64
CA ALA A 293 -3.34 -1.09 -12.09
C ALA A 293 -4.45 -1.45 -11.08
N ILE A 294 -5.25 -2.48 -11.39
CA ILE A 294 -6.25 -3.04 -10.47
C ILE A 294 -5.56 -3.47 -9.17
N PHE A 295 -4.50 -4.27 -9.32
CA PHE A 295 -3.75 -4.79 -8.19
C PHE A 295 -3.17 -3.70 -7.30
N HIS A 296 -2.42 -2.78 -7.90
CA HIS A 296 -1.78 -1.68 -7.18
C HIS A 296 -2.77 -0.90 -6.31
N SER A 297 -3.96 -0.64 -6.84
CA SER A 297 -5.02 0.07 -6.11
C SER A 297 -5.59 -0.77 -4.97
N MET A 298 -5.87 -2.07 -5.18
CA MET A 298 -6.36 -2.97 -4.12
C MET A 298 -5.35 -3.14 -2.99
N GLU A 299 -4.09 -3.29 -3.37
CA GLU A 299 -2.95 -3.42 -2.46
C GLU A 299 -2.81 -2.18 -1.60
N TYR A 300 -2.77 -1.00 -2.23
CA TYR A 300 -2.70 0.29 -1.56
C TYR A 300 -3.80 0.42 -0.50
N MET A 301 -5.04 0.17 -0.91
CA MET A 301 -6.18 0.32 -0.04
C MET A 301 -6.18 -0.65 1.15
N SER A 302 -5.69 -1.87 0.93
CA SER A 302 -5.49 -2.85 1.99
C SER A 302 -4.46 -2.36 2.99
N ILE A 303 -3.34 -1.79 2.53
CA ILE A 303 -2.29 -1.28 3.41
C ILE A 303 -2.73 -0.02 4.18
N VAL A 304 -3.43 0.90 3.53
CA VAL A 304 -3.97 2.08 4.20
C VAL A 304 -4.93 1.65 5.32
N THR A 305 -5.86 0.75 5.01
CA THR A 305 -6.78 0.14 5.99
C THR A 305 -6.03 -0.47 7.17
N TRP A 306 -5.00 -1.27 6.90
CA TRP A 306 -4.17 -1.91 7.91
C TRP A 306 -3.49 -0.87 8.81
N SER A 307 -2.94 0.18 8.21
CA SER A 307 -2.22 1.25 8.93
C SER A 307 -3.12 2.04 9.87
N MET A 308 -4.39 2.24 9.49
CA MET A 308 -5.39 2.92 10.32
C MET A 308 -5.76 2.09 11.56
N LYS A 309 -5.89 0.76 11.42
CA LYS A 309 -6.22 -0.14 12.55
C LYS A 309 -5.21 -0.03 13.69
N LYS A 310 -3.92 0.17 13.37
CA LYS A 310 -2.84 0.25 14.37
C LYS A 310 -2.93 1.49 15.26
N SER A 311 -3.67 2.53 14.85
CA SER A 311 -3.52 3.87 15.43
C SER A 311 -4.47 4.21 16.59
N GLY A 312 -5.52 3.43 16.92
CA GLY A 312 -6.39 3.93 18.01
C GLY A 312 -7.62 3.20 18.52
N ALA A 313 -7.88 1.91 18.28
CA ALA A 313 -9.07 1.30 18.89
C ALA A 313 -8.82 -0.11 19.45
N LYS A 314 -8.63 -0.19 20.77
CA LYS A 314 -8.67 -1.46 21.51
C LYS A 314 -10.07 -2.10 21.53
N ASN A 315 -11.14 -1.35 21.20
CA ASN A 315 -12.54 -1.77 21.38
C ASN A 315 -13.44 -1.66 20.12
N ALA A 316 -12.91 -1.44 18.91
CA ALA A 316 -13.77 -1.37 17.72
C ALA A 316 -14.08 -2.78 17.20
N ASN A 317 -15.24 -3.32 17.58
CA ASN A 317 -15.58 -4.74 17.36
C ASN A 317 -15.67 -5.21 15.89
N HIS A 318 -15.72 -4.34 14.87
CA HIS A 318 -15.69 -4.80 13.47
C HIS A 318 -15.00 -3.79 12.52
N PRO A 319 -13.65 -3.80 12.41
CA PRO A 319 -12.91 -2.87 11.56
C PRO A 319 -13.29 -3.01 10.07
N LEU A 320 -13.57 -4.24 9.61
CA LEU A 320 -14.05 -4.50 8.25
C LEU A 320 -15.43 -3.89 7.99
N ALA A 321 -16.34 -3.91 8.97
CA ALA A 321 -17.68 -3.32 8.79
C ALA A 321 -17.63 -1.79 8.78
N ARG A 322 -16.74 -1.17 9.57
CA ARG A 322 -16.52 0.28 9.48
C ARG A 322 -15.90 0.66 8.14
N LEU A 323 -14.92 -0.13 7.71
CA LEU A 323 -14.27 0.05 6.42
C LEU A 323 -15.28 -0.06 5.28
N SER A 324 -16.07 -1.14 5.24
CA SER A 324 -17.06 -1.35 4.18
C SER A 324 -18.09 -0.21 4.14
N LYS A 325 -18.51 0.34 5.29
CA LYS A 325 -19.37 1.53 5.33
C LYS A 325 -18.71 2.77 4.73
N ILE A 326 -17.46 3.06 5.10
CA ILE A 326 -16.71 4.20 4.53
C ILE A 326 -16.52 4.01 3.02
N TRP A 327 -16.21 2.79 2.60
CA TRP A 327 -16.06 2.43 1.19
C TRP A 327 -17.35 2.53 0.40
N MET A 328 -18.47 2.09 0.94
CA MET A 328 -19.77 2.22 0.27
C MET A 328 -20.16 3.69 0.12
N LEU A 329 -19.98 4.49 1.17
CA LEU A 329 -20.20 5.94 1.09
C LEU A 329 -19.30 6.56 0.02
N PHE A 330 -18.03 6.14 -0.01
CA PHE A 330 -17.07 6.63 -0.98
C PHE A 330 -17.46 6.21 -2.40
N LEU A 331 -17.83 4.95 -2.62
CA LEU A 331 -18.27 4.43 -3.90
C LEU A 331 -19.45 5.24 -4.43
N VAL A 332 -20.43 5.54 -3.59
CA VAL A 332 -21.58 6.39 -3.96
C VAL A 332 -21.12 7.80 -4.33
N MET A 333 -20.31 8.45 -3.49
CA MET A 333 -19.80 9.79 -3.79
C MET A 333 -18.98 9.79 -5.09
N PHE A 334 -18.19 8.74 -5.32
CA PHE A 334 -17.36 8.61 -6.50
C PHE A 334 -18.18 8.41 -7.77
N VAL A 335 -19.20 7.54 -7.73
CA VAL A 335 -20.14 7.37 -8.85
C VAL A 335 -20.81 8.70 -9.21
N LEU A 336 -21.17 9.51 -8.22
CA LEU A 336 -21.71 10.85 -8.48
C LEU A 336 -20.68 11.79 -9.12
N VAL A 337 -19.43 11.81 -8.61
CA VAL A 337 -18.35 12.65 -9.16
C VAL A 337 -17.98 12.23 -10.58
N ILE A 338 -17.90 10.93 -10.87
CA ILE A 338 -17.66 10.42 -12.22
C ILE A 338 -18.85 10.67 -13.14
N GLY A 339 -20.08 10.44 -12.67
CA GLY A 339 -21.28 10.73 -13.45
C GLY A 339 -21.32 12.20 -13.86
N LEU A 340 -21.02 13.10 -12.91
CA LEU A 340 -20.87 14.53 -13.18
C LEU A 340 -19.67 14.82 -14.09
N GLY A 341 -18.53 14.16 -13.87
CA GLY A 341 -17.33 14.29 -14.69
C GLY A 341 -17.59 13.92 -16.15
N ASN A 342 -18.21 12.77 -16.39
CA ASN A 342 -18.58 12.32 -17.73
C ASN A 342 -19.61 13.24 -18.39
N TYR A 343 -20.56 13.78 -17.60
CA TYR A 343 -21.47 14.81 -18.08
C TYR A 343 -20.72 16.10 -18.48
N LEU A 344 -19.74 16.53 -17.70
CA LEU A 344 -18.91 17.69 -18.04
C LEU A 344 -18.06 17.43 -19.29
N LEU A 345 -17.49 16.23 -19.42
CA LEU A 345 -16.74 15.80 -20.61
C LEU A 345 -17.61 15.88 -21.87
N SER A 346 -18.87 15.40 -21.81
CA SER A 346 -19.79 15.45 -22.95
C SER A 346 -20.23 16.87 -23.32
N ARG A 347 -20.05 17.83 -22.41
CA ARG A 347 -20.29 19.27 -22.62
C ARG A 347 -19.05 20.03 -23.10
N GLY A 348 -17.93 19.36 -23.37
CA GLY A 348 -16.69 19.97 -23.84
C GLY A 348 -15.75 20.44 -22.74
N PHE A 349 -16.01 20.15 -21.47
CA PHE A 349 -15.13 20.51 -20.35
C PHE A 349 -13.99 19.50 -20.14
N PHE A 350 -13.42 18.96 -21.23
CA PHE A 350 -12.33 17.98 -21.16
C PHE A 350 -11.10 18.52 -20.42
N GLU A 351 -10.70 19.76 -20.75
CA GLU A 351 -9.53 20.36 -20.10
C GLU A 351 -9.72 20.54 -18.60
N VAL A 352 -10.89 21.03 -18.19
CA VAL A 352 -11.23 21.22 -16.76
C VAL A 352 -11.15 19.88 -16.02
N TRP A 353 -11.64 18.80 -16.62
CA TRP A 353 -11.55 17.47 -16.05
C TRP A 353 -10.10 16.99 -15.89
N VAL A 354 -9.25 17.20 -16.91
CA VAL A 354 -7.81 16.88 -16.83
C VAL A 354 -7.12 17.70 -15.74
N THR A 355 -7.43 18.99 -15.61
CA THR A 355 -6.89 19.86 -14.54
C THR A 355 -7.24 19.33 -13.17
N ILE A 356 -8.52 18.99 -12.94
CA ILE A 356 -8.97 18.43 -11.66
C ILE A 356 -8.23 17.13 -11.36
N ASN A 357 -8.09 16.24 -12.34
CA ASN A 357 -7.38 14.97 -12.15
C ASN A 357 -5.90 15.18 -11.81
N LEU A 358 -5.21 16.12 -12.47
CA LEU A 358 -3.81 16.42 -12.15
C LEU A 358 -3.67 17.03 -10.76
N VAL A 359 -4.54 17.97 -10.38
CA VAL A 359 -4.53 18.55 -9.03
C VAL A 359 -4.69 17.44 -7.98
N VAL A 360 -5.66 16.55 -8.17
CA VAL A 360 -5.91 15.42 -7.27
C VAL A 360 -4.74 14.44 -7.24
N ALA A 361 -4.12 14.15 -8.38
CA ALA A 361 -2.98 13.25 -8.47
C ALA A 361 -1.78 13.79 -7.68
N PHE A 362 -1.38 15.04 -7.91
CA PHE A 362 -0.30 15.68 -7.17
C PHE A 362 -0.61 15.76 -5.68
N TRP A 363 -1.85 16.09 -5.33
CA TRP A 363 -2.24 16.18 -3.94
C TRP A 363 -2.17 14.82 -3.24
N HIS A 364 -2.66 13.76 -3.91
CA HIS A 364 -2.54 12.38 -3.47
C HIS A 364 -1.08 11.99 -3.21
N TYR A 365 -0.15 12.32 -4.13
CA TYR A 365 1.27 12.02 -3.97
C TYR A 365 1.91 12.65 -2.73
N CYS A 366 1.50 13.87 -2.40
CA CYS A 366 1.96 14.53 -1.20
C CYS A 366 1.51 13.80 0.07
N PHE A 367 0.24 13.35 0.11
CA PHE A 367 -0.29 12.58 1.23
C PHE A 367 0.40 11.23 1.38
N ASP A 368 0.65 10.56 0.26
CA ASP A 368 1.35 9.29 0.24
C ASP A 368 2.75 9.42 0.84
N GLY A 369 3.50 10.45 0.43
CA GLY A 369 4.80 10.76 1.03
C GLY A 369 4.75 10.90 2.56
N LEU A 370 3.65 11.39 3.12
CA LEU A 370 3.46 11.58 4.56
C LEU A 370 3.03 10.29 5.26
N LEU A 371 2.17 9.48 4.65
CA LEU A 371 1.75 8.18 5.16
C LEU A 371 2.96 7.23 5.28
N TRP A 372 3.78 7.15 4.24
CA TRP A 372 4.92 6.23 4.18
C TRP A 372 6.13 6.68 5.02
N LYS A 373 6.26 7.98 5.32
CA LYS A 373 7.37 8.54 6.12
C LYS A 373 7.05 8.74 7.60
N SER A 374 5.96 8.16 8.12
CA SER A 374 5.57 8.37 9.53
C SER A 374 6.75 8.12 10.49
N PRO A 375 7.11 9.11 11.33
CA PRO A 375 8.29 9.02 12.17
C PRO A 375 8.21 7.80 13.09
N LYS A 376 9.35 7.13 13.31
CA LYS A 376 9.46 6.14 14.38
C LYS A 376 9.00 6.82 15.66
N ARG A 377 7.90 6.34 16.25
CA ARG A 377 7.45 6.78 17.57
C ARG A 377 8.65 6.63 18.49
N ARG A 378 9.22 7.76 18.95
CA ARG A 378 10.26 7.71 19.98
C ARG A 378 9.59 7.05 21.17
N VAL A 379 10.06 5.85 21.51
CA VAL A 379 9.69 5.24 22.79
C VAL A 379 10.22 6.23 23.82
N PRO A 380 9.36 6.83 24.67
CA PRO A 380 9.86 7.72 25.70
C PRO A 380 10.94 6.94 26.46
N SER A 381 12.16 7.48 26.50
CA SER A 381 13.22 6.90 27.30
C SER A 381 12.64 6.68 28.68
N PRO A 382 12.75 5.47 29.27
CA PRO A 382 12.30 5.25 30.63
C PRO A 382 12.92 6.38 31.44
N SER A 383 12.08 7.22 32.03
CA SER A 383 12.52 8.34 32.85
C SER A 383 13.49 7.74 33.85
N ALA A 384 14.78 8.05 33.69
CA ALA A 384 15.81 7.71 34.66
C ALA A 384 15.24 8.19 36.00
N GLY A 385 15.10 7.25 36.93
CA GLY A 385 14.32 7.46 38.14
C GLY A 385 14.64 8.81 38.76
N ALA A 386 13.59 9.53 39.15
CA ALA A 386 13.72 10.45 40.27
C ALA A 386 14.22 9.59 41.45
N ALA A 387 15.51 9.69 41.70
CA ALA A 387 16.16 9.22 42.92
C ALA A 387 16.00 10.29 44.00
#